data_AF-A0A6N7YPH5-F1
#
_entry.id   AF-A0A6N7YPH5-F1
#
_cell.length_a   1.000
_cell.length_b   1.000
_cell.length_c   1.000
_cell.angle_alpha   90.00
_cell.angle_beta   90.00
_cell.angle_gamma   90.00
#
_symmetry.space_group_name_H-M   'P 1'
#
loop_
_entity.id
_entity.type
_entity.pdbx_description
1 polymer ?
#
loop_
_entity_poly.entity_id
_entity_poly.type
_entity_poly.pdbx_seq_one_letter_code
_entity_poly.pdbx_strand_id
1 'polypeptide(L)'
;MSPTQYDRYLDDFGAQVSRVAAPDPDPVRPPRRRLALGLGGTAVAAAAIVAAVLAVGGGAAGERLDAVAEAQAALNPEGGIVHLRLRSSDVPTRGPGDATVVSETWSDPAADAWRTRSAGSAPADGEEPQGPLEMSYADGTLRVYVTNIDTLRVQRIDPADGPVMPLDGLEGLGPDPVQGLRDALARGEFRDEGEVSSGGRTVRRLVATDVTDARSRTITYDVDPESFAPVAGRVVVRTSDGLEVVRSFTVPVFETLEGSAENRRLLDIPTTADTRVIVLDRDGNPVRDGR
;
A
#
# COMPACT_ATOMS: atom_id res chain seq x y z
N MET A 1 0.47 -7.58 -20.70
CA MET A 1 1.86 -7.36 -20.23
C MET A 1 2.26 -8.61 -19.45
N SER A 2 3.43 -9.20 -19.68
CA SER A 2 3.82 -10.38 -18.89
C SER A 2 4.20 -9.96 -17.45
N PRO A 3 4.08 -10.85 -16.44
CA PRO A 3 4.47 -10.53 -15.06
C PRO A 3 5.89 -9.94 -14.97
N THR A 4 6.84 -10.47 -15.75
CA THR A 4 8.23 -9.98 -15.82
C THR A 4 8.37 -8.59 -16.45
N GLN A 5 7.48 -8.22 -17.38
CA GLN A 5 7.47 -6.86 -17.95
C GLN A 5 6.92 -5.85 -16.95
N TYR A 6 6.00 -6.27 -16.08
CA TYR A 6 5.47 -5.40 -15.03
C TYR A 6 6.44 -5.25 -13.86
N ASP A 7 7.09 -6.32 -13.41
CA ASP A 7 8.15 -6.24 -12.39
C ASP A 7 9.23 -5.24 -12.86
N ARG A 8 9.68 -5.36 -14.11
CA ARG A 8 10.60 -4.39 -14.72
C ARG A 8 10.02 -2.97 -14.75
N TYR A 9 8.76 -2.81 -15.11
CA TYR A 9 8.12 -1.50 -15.15
C TYR A 9 8.02 -0.85 -13.76
N LEU A 10 7.69 -1.63 -12.72
CA LEU A 10 7.65 -1.17 -11.33
C LEU A 10 9.05 -0.89 -10.77
N ASP A 11 10.05 -1.68 -11.15
CA ASP A 11 11.44 -1.46 -10.76
C ASP A 11 11.98 -0.19 -11.43
N ASP A 12 11.72 -0.01 -12.73
CA ASP A 12 12.11 1.19 -13.49
C ASP A 12 11.42 2.45 -12.93
N PHE A 13 10.15 2.32 -12.53
CA PHE A 13 9.39 3.40 -11.90
C PHE A 13 9.87 3.70 -10.48
N GLY A 14 10.10 2.69 -9.64
CA GLY A 14 10.68 2.86 -8.31
C GLY A 14 12.07 3.50 -8.38
N ALA A 15 12.88 3.13 -9.37
CA ALA A 15 14.15 3.77 -9.67
C ALA A 15 13.99 5.21 -10.21
N GLN A 16 12.87 5.54 -10.86
CA GLN A 16 12.55 6.90 -11.30
C GLN A 16 12.14 7.78 -10.11
N VAL A 17 11.32 7.27 -9.18
CA VAL A 17 10.97 7.95 -7.92
C VAL A 17 12.23 8.20 -7.08
N SER A 18 13.10 7.19 -6.95
CA SER A 18 14.38 7.32 -6.23
C SER A 18 15.33 8.34 -6.85
N ARG A 19 15.25 8.56 -8.18
CA ARG A 19 16.03 9.59 -8.88
C ARG A 19 15.47 10.98 -8.72
N VAL A 20 14.15 11.12 -8.57
CA VAL A 20 13.50 12.42 -8.28
C VAL A 20 13.74 12.83 -6.83
N ALA A 21 13.74 11.86 -5.91
CA ALA A 21 14.05 12.06 -4.49
C ALA A 21 15.56 12.25 -4.20
N ALA A 22 16.42 11.99 -5.18
CA ALA A 22 17.84 12.30 -5.05
C ALA A 22 18.02 13.82 -5.25
N PRO A 23 18.68 14.54 -4.32
CA PRO A 23 18.94 15.96 -4.49
C PRO A 23 19.71 16.20 -5.79
N ASP A 24 19.23 17.17 -6.57
CA ASP A 24 19.77 17.54 -7.88
C ASP A 24 21.30 17.68 -7.80
N PRO A 25 22.08 16.93 -8.60
CA PRO A 25 23.52 17.12 -8.65
C PRO A 25 23.80 18.52 -9.21
N ASP A 26 24.12 19.42 -8.30
CA ASP A 26 24.51 20.81 -8.48
C ASP A 26 25.16 21.05 -9.86
N PRO A 27 24.64 21.95 -10.72
CA PRO A 27 25.14 22.14 -12.07
C PRO A 27 26.63 22.50 -12.03
N VAL A 28 27.43 21.64 -12.68
CA VAL A 28 28.88 21.72 -12.81
C VAL A 28 29.32 23.16 -13.12
N ARG A 29 29.80 23.87 -12.09
CA ARG A 29 30.44 25.17 -12.25
C ARG A 29 31.77 24.99 -12.99
N PRO A 30 32.09 25.85 -13.98
CA PRO A 30 33.36 25.78 -14.70
C PRO A 30 34.56 26.03 -13.76
N PRO A 31 35.74 25.46 -14.10
CA PRO A 31 36.85 25.35 -13.16
C PRO A 31 37.51 26.71 -12.91
N ARG A 32 37.29 27.30 -11.73
CA ARG A 32 38.13 28.38 -11.22
C ARG A 32 39.37 27.80 -10.55
N ARG A 33 40.52 28.24 -11.05
CA ARG A 33 41.86 27.80 -10.67
C ARG A 33 42.08 27.88 -9.15
N ARG A 34 42.71 26.82 -8.65
CA ARG A 34 43.04 26.50 -7.26
C ARG A 34 43.92 27.56 -6.60
N LEU A 35 43.68 27.79 -5.31
CA LEU A 35 44.73 27.91 -4.31
C LEU A 35 44.31 27.11 -3.07
N ALA A 36 45.24 26.26 -2.64
CA ALA A 36 45.08 25.19 -1.67
C ALA A 36 44.97 25.70 -0.24
N LEU A 37 44.29 24.92 0.63
CA LEU A 37 44.80 24.44 1.93
C LEU A 37 43.67 23.77 2.72
N GLY A 38 43.95 22.59 3.28
CA GLY A 38 43.30 22.13 4.51
C GLY A 38 42.47 20.85 4.43
N LEU A 39 43.13 19.75 4.82
CA LEU A 39 42.67 18.78 5.84
C LEU A 39 41.27 18.13 5.70
N GLY A 40 41.31 16.82 5.42
CA GLY A 40 40.59 15.82 6.22
C GLY A 40 39.12 15.58 5.91
N GLY A 41 38.74 14.31 5.78
CA GLY A 41 37.34 13.89 5.90
C GLY A 41 36.90 12.90 4.84
N THR A 42 37.11 11.62 5.12
CA THR A 42 36.34 10.50 4.56
C THR A 42 34.85 10.69 4.87
N ALA A 43 33.98 10.63 3.86
CA ALA A 43 32.55 10.44 4.07
C ALA A 43 32.07 9.26 3.20
N VAL A 44 32.06 8.08 3.81
CA VAL A 44 31.23 6.96 3.37
C VAL A 44 29.81 7.36 3.78
N ALA A 45 28.97 7.70 2.80
CA ALA A 45 27.55 7.93 3.05
C ALA A 45 26.89 6.56 3.31
N ALA A 46 26.79 6.18 4.58
CA ALA A 46 25.93 5.11 5.04
C ALA A 46 24.47 5.59 4.93
N ALA A 47 23.63 4.80 4.27
CA ALA A 47 22.18 4.97 4.32
C ALA A 47 21.72 4.81 5.77
N ALA A 48 21.16 5.86 6.35
CA ALA A 48 20.57 5.83 7.67
C ALA A 48 19.20 5.13 7.56
N ILE A 49 19.17 3.84 7.88
CA ILE A 49 17.95 3.16 8.33
C ILE A 49 17.63 3.78 9.68
N VAL A 50 16.59 4.60 9.77
CA VAL A 50 16.06 5.08 11.05
C VAL A 50 15.27 3.93 11.66
N ALA A 51 16.00 2.98 12.25
CA ALA A 51 15.47 2.11 13.29
C ALA A 51 15.53 2.90 14.59
N ALA A 52 14.41 3.48 14.99
CA ALA A 52 14.30 4.18 16.26
C ALA A 52 13.01 3.74 16.98
N VAL A 53 13.08 2.57 17.61
CA VAL A 53 12.35 2.33 18.85
C VAL A 53 13.38 1.90 19.90
N LEU A 54 13.46 2.72 20.94
CA LEU A 54 14.42 2.67 22.02
C LEU A 54 14.23 1.42 22.89
N ALA A 55 15.18 0.49 22.83
CA ALA A 55 15.44 -0.42 23.92
C ALA A 55 16.19 0.33 25.04
N VAL A 56 15.45 0.84 26.03
CA VAL A 56 15.99 1.16 27.35
C VAL A 56 15.55 0.07 28.32
N GLY A 57 16.52 -0.60 28.93
CA GLY A 57 16.33 -1.85 29.65
C GLY A 57 15.87 -1.73 31.10
N GLY A 58 15.75 -2.91 31.71
CA GLY A 58 15.85 -3.09 33.16
C GLY A 58 14.55 -3.50 33.84
N GLY A 59 14.25 -4.80 33.84
CA GLY A 59 13.60 -5.50 34.95
C GLY A 59 12.32 -4.89 35.52
N ALA A 60 11.19 -5.14 34.86
CA ALA A 60 9.89 -5.17 35.50
C ALA A 60 9.14 -6.41 35.00
N ALA A 61 8.37 -7.05 35.89
CA ALA A 61 7.59 -8.24 35.59
C ALA A 61 6.81 -8.06 34.27
N GLY A 62 6.98 -9.02 33.36
CA GLY A 62 6.75 -8.89 31.93
C GLY A 62 5.34 -8.40 31.58
N GLU A 63 5.24 -7.12 31.27
CA GLU A 63 4.12 -6.59 30.52
C GLU A 63 4.21 -7.24 29.13
N ARG A 64 3.25 -8.11 28.84
CA ARG A 64 3.18 -8.81 27.56
C ARG A 64 2.90 -7.75 26.51
N LEU A 65 3.92 -7.42 25.71
CA LEU A 65 3.82 -6.52 24.57
C LEU A 65 2.55 -6.84 23.75
N ASP A 66 1.69 -5.85 23.60
CA ASP A 66 0.45 -5.97 22.84
C ASP A 66 0.77 -5.88 21.34
N ALA A 67 0.98 -7.03 20.73
CA ALA A 67 1.35 -7.13 19.32
C ALA A 67 0.32 -6.52 18.36
N VAL A 68 -0.96 -6.44 18.75
CA VAL A 68 -2.00 -5.80 17.95
C VAL A 68 -1.81 -4.29 17.97
N ALA A 69 -1.55 -3.73 19.16
CA ALA A 69 -1.28 -2.30 19.32
C ALA A 69 0.01 -1.88 18.58
N GLU A 70 1.07 -2.67 18.65
CA GLU A 70 2.33 -2.39 17.94
C GLU A 70 2.16 -2.47 16.42
N ALA A 71 1.43 -3.47 15.91
CA ALA A 71 1.11 -3.56 14.49
C ALA A 71 0.25 -2.38 14.02
N GLN A 72 -0.68 -1.91 14.86
CA GLN A 72 -1.47 -0.71 14.57
C GLN A 72 -0.60 0.54 14.55
N ALA A 73 0.37 0.66 15.46
CA ALA A 73 1.30 1.79 15.53
C ALA A 73 2.23 1.82 14.30
N ALA A 74 2.72 0.66 13.84
CA ALA A 74 3.53 0.57 12.63
C ALA A 74 2.79 1.11 11.39
N LEU A 75 1.49 0.88 11.29
CA LEU A 75 0.65 1.40 10.20
C LEU A 75 0.19 2.86 10.39
N ASN A 76 0.54 3.50 11.50
CA ASN A 76 0.13 4.87 11.82
C ASN A 76 1.30 5.73 12.31
N PRO A 77 2.35 5.91 11.49
CA PRO A 77 3.48 6.75 11.86
C PRO A 77 3.04 8.20 12.02
N GLU A 78 3.41 8.83 13.14
CA GLU A 78 3.08 10.23 13.38
C GLU A 78 3.68 11.13 12.29
N GLY A 79 2.81 11.82 11.55
CA GLY A 79 3.22 12.77 10.51
C GLY A 79 3.98 12.14 9.33
N GLY A 80 3.94 10.81 9.17
CA GLY A 80 4.57 10.07 8.08
C GLY A 80 3.58 9.57 7.04
N ILE A 81 4.12 9.11 5.91
CA ILE A 81 3.37 8.40 4.86
C ILE A 81 3.78 6.94 4.89
N VAL A 82 2.81 6.04 5.03
CA VAL A 82 3.03 4.60 4.89
C VAL A 82 3.11 4.26 3.41
N HIS A 83 4.20 3.63 2.99
CA HIS A 83 4.34 3.04 1.68
C HIS A 83 4.34 1.51 1.79
N LEU A 84 3.45 0.88 1.02
CA LEU A 84 3.20 -0.56 1.05
C LEU A 84 3.12 -1.10 -0.38
N ARG A 85 3.94 -2.08 -0.72
CA ARG A 85 3.77 -2.88 -1.94
C ARG A 85 3.28 -4.27 -1.56
N LEU A 86 2.17 -4.69 -2.17
CA LEU A 86 1.54 -5.97 -1.96
C LEU A 86 1.64 -6.84 -3.22
N ARG A 87 1.93 -8.11 -3.00
CA ARG A 87 1.74 -9.15 -4.02
C ARG A 87 0.71 -10.14 -3.49
N SER A 88 -0.45 -10.14 -4.12
CA SER A 88 -1.59 -10.99 -3.78
C SER A 88 -1.75 -12.10 -4.82
N SER A 89 -2.17 -13.26 -4.36
CA SER A 89 -2.54 -14.39 -5.21
C SER A 89 -3.84 -14.98 -4.72
N ASP A 90 -4.76 -15.20 -5.63
CA ASP A 90 -5.91 -16.05 -5.38
C ASP A 90 -5.46 -17.50 -5.50
N VAL A 91 -5.74 -18.32 -4.49
CA VAL A 91 -5.59 -19.77 -4.63
C VAL A 91 -6.86 -20.25 -5.31
N PRO A 92 -6.82 -20.66 -6.59
CA PRO A 92 -8.02 -21.07 -7.29
C PRO A 92 -8.60 -22.31 -6.60
N THR A 93 -9.83 -22.20 -6.08
CA THR A 93 -10.55 -23.37 -5.58
C THR A 93 -11.09 -24.24 -6.72
N ARG A 94 -11.22 -23.71 -7.95
CA ARG A 94 -11.63 -24.44 -9.15
C ARG A 94 -11.10 -23.81 -10.46
N GLY A 95 -9.91 -24.18 -10.92
CA GLY A 95 -9.46 -23.93 -12.30
C GLY A 95 -8.00 -23.49 -12.45
N PRO A 96 -7.44 -23.55 -13.68
CA PRO A 96 -6.05 -23.17 -13.93
C PRO A 96 -5.91 -21.65 -14.07
N GLY A 97 -5.26 -21.02 -13.10
CA GLY A 97 -4.75 -19.65 -13.22
C GLY A 97 -4.59 -18.96 -11.87
N ASP A 98 -3.38 -18.96 -11.31
CA ASP A 98 -3.02 -18.09 -10.20
C ASP A 98 -2.88 -16.66 -10.74
N ALA A 99 -3.96 -15.87 -10.68
CA ALA A 99 -3.86 -14.43 -10.94
C ALA A 99 -3.06 -13.80 -9.78
N THR A 100 -1.81 -13.46 -10.07
CA THR A 100 -1.02 -12.62 -9.16
C THR A 100 -1.36 -11.16 -9.45
N VAL A 101 -1.90 -10.48 -8.44
CA VAL A 101 -2.14 -9.03 -8.47
C VAL A 101 -1.05 -8.36 -7.66
N VAL A 102 -0.42 -7.34 -8.24
CA VAL A 102 0.55 -6.50 -7.52
C VAL A 102 -0.04 -5.11 -7.38
N SER A 103 -0.12 -4.65 -6.13
CA SER A 103 -0.53 -3.28 -5.81
C SER A 103 0.54 -2.55 -5.02
N GLU A 104 0.54 -1.24 -5.12
CA GLU A 104 1.43 -0.33 -4.42
C GLU A 104 0.59 0.81 -3.86
N THR A 105 0.76 1.14 -2.59
CA THR A 105 -0.08 2.06 -1.84
C THR A 105 0.77 3.04 -1.06
N TRP A 106 0.42 4.32 -1.15
CA TRP A 106 0.90 5.38 -0.27
C TRP A 106 -0.29 5.89 0.52
N SER A 107 -0.18 5.96 1.84
CA SER A 107 -1.25 6.42 2.73
C SER A 107 -0.67 7.42 3.72
N ASP A 108 -1.30 8.59 3.88
CA ASP A 108 -1.07 9.56 4.95
C ASP A 108 -2.25 9.45 5.93
N PRO A 109 -2.11 8.62 6.98
CA PRO A 109 -3.09 8.43 8.03
C PRO A 109 -3.64 9.70 8.66
N ALA A 110 -2.82 10.76 8.77
CA ALA A 110 -3.18 11.99 9.46
C ALA A 110 -4.02 12.92 8.57
N ALA A 111 -3.82 12.83 7.25
CA ALA A 111 -4.56 13.61 6.25
C ALA A 111 -5.78 12.88 5.69
N ASP A 112 -6.04 11.62 6.09
CA ASP A 112 -7.06 10.75 5.46
C ASP A 112 -6.91 10.73 3.93
N ALA A 113 -5.66 10.59 3.49
CA ALA A 113 -5.30 10.66 2.08
C ALA A 113 -4.50 9.43 1.68
N TRP A 114 -4.79 8.88 0.51
CA TRP A 114 -4.08 7.71 0.01
C TRP A 114 -4.07 7.67 -1.51
N ARG A 115 -3.13 6.90 -2.05
CA ARG A 115 -3.06 6.53 -3.46
C ARG A 115 -2.69 5.07 -3.58
N THR A 116 -3.46 4.35 -4.38
CA THR A 116 -3.23 2.95 -4.68
C THR A 116 -3.07 2.78 -6.17
N ARG A 117 -2.03 2.05 -6.56
CA ARG A 117 -1.77 1.62 -7.92
C ARG A 117 -1.87 0.11 -7.99
N SER A 118 -2.52 -0.43 -9.02
CA SER A 118 -2.59 -1.86 -9.26
C SER A 118 -2.20 -2.21 -10.69
N ALA A 119 -1.41 -3.27 -10.85
CA ALA A 119 -1.34 -3.98 -12.13
C ALA A 119 -2.71 -4.61 -12.33
N GLY A 120 -3.49 -4.13 -13.30
CA GLY A 120 -4.78 -4.72 -13.63
C GLY A 120 -4.68 -6.23 -13.77
N SER A 121 -5.71 -6.95 -13.34
CA SER A 121 -5.77 -8.40 -13.49
C SER A 121 -5.64 -8.78 -14.97
N ALA A 122 -5.03 -9.93 -15.24
CA ALA A 122 -5.18 -10.53 -16.57
C ALA A 122 -6.70 -10.70 -16.82
N PRO A 123 -7.23 -10.24 -17.97
CA PRO A 123 -8.65 -10.38 -18.24
C PRO A 123 -9.04 -11.86 -18.20
N ALA A 124 -10.26 -12.16 -17.75
CA ALA A 124 -10.87 -13.44 -18.02
C ALA A 124 -11.06 -13.63 -19.54
N ASP A 125 -11.14 -14.87 -20.02
CA ASP A 125 -11.31 -15.16 -21.44
C ASP A 125 -12.48 -14.37 -22.04
N GLY A 126 -12.17 -13.44 -22.96
CA GLY A 126 -13.15 -12.61 -23.66
C GLY A 126 -13.40 -11.22 -23.07
N GLU A 127 -12.77 -10.86 -21.94
CA GLU A 127 -12.82 -9.50 -21.41
C GLU A 127 -11.68 -8.63 -21.97
N GLU A 128 -11.95 -7.34 -22.17
CA GLU A 128 -10.87 -6.40 -22.45
C GLU A 128 -9.95 -6.30 -21.23
N PRO A 129 -8.62 -6.26 -21.41
CA PRO A 129 -7.71 -5.99 -20.31
C PRO A 129 -8.13 -4.70 -19.62
N GLN A 130 -8.55 -4.79 -18.35
CA GLN A 130 -8.60 -3.61 -17.52
C GLN A 130 -7.15 -3.16 -17.36
N GLY A 131 -6.78 -2.05 -18.01
CA GLY A 131 -5.44 -1.50 -17.90
C GLY A 131 -5.06 -1.24 -16.44
N PRO A 132 -3.78 -0.95 -16.14
CA PRO A 132 -3.37 -0.55 -14.81
C PRO A 132 -4.32 0.51 -14.26
N LEU A 133 -4.87 0.23 -13.09
CA LEU A 133 -5.78 1.12 -12.40
C LEU A 133 -4.99 1.85 -11.35
N GLU A 134 -5.14 3.16 -11.32
CA GLU A 134 -4.59 3.99 -10.27
C GLU A 134 -5.69 4.81 -9.64
N MET A 135 -5.66 4.92 -8.33
CA MET A 135 -6.67 5.59 -7.54
C MET A 135 -6.03 6.43 -6.48
N SER A 136 -6.65 7.55 -6.16
CA SER A 136 -6.27 8.37 -5.02
C SER A 136 -7.50 8.93 -4.37
N TYR A 137 -7.46 9.07 -3.05
CA TYR A 137 -8.46 9.79 -2.28
C TYR A 137 -7.77 10.82 -1.43
N ALA A 138 -8.30 12.04 -1.43
CA ALA A 138 -7.90 13.11 -0.54
C ALA A 138 -9.01 14.15 -0.50
N ASP A 139 -9.23 14.77 0.66
CA ASP A 139 -10.21 15.86 0.84
C ASP A 139 -11.63 15.51 0.35
N GLY A 140 -12.09 14.28 0.62
CA GLY A 140 -13.39 13.80 0.15
C GLY A 140 -13.51 13.65 -1.37
N THR A 141 -12.39 13.58 -2.10
CA THR A 141 -12.37 13.46 -3.55
C THR A 141 -11.66 12.17 -3.96
N LEU A 142 -12.40 11.25 -4.54
CA LEU A 142 -11.85 10.07 -5.20
C LEU A 142 -11.47 10.41 -6.64
N ARG A 143 -10.27 9.99 -7.03
CA ARG A 143 -9.79 10.04 -8.40
C ARG A 143 -9.47 8.64 -8.85
N VAL A 144 -9.91 8.29 -10.05
CA VAL A 144 -9.67 6.98 -10.68
C VAL A 144 -9.08 7.23 -12.05
N TYR A 145 -7.83 6.85 -12.22
CA TYR A 145 -7.11 6.96 -13.48
C TYR A 145 -7.04 5.61 -14.18
N VAL A 146 -7.54 5.61 -15.41
CA VAL A 146 -7.63 4.44 -16.27
C VAL A 146 -6.54 4.55 -17.33
N THR A 147 -5.39 3.91 -17.07
CA THR A 147 -4.13 4.17 -17.78
C THR A 147 -4.21 3.89 -19.29
N ASN A 148 -4.95 2.86 -19.71
CA ASN A 148 -5.03 2.46 -21.13
C ASN A 148 -5.80 3.44 -22.01
N ILE A 149 -6.64 4.31 -21.42
CA ILE A 149 -7.41 5.33 -22.14
C ILE A 149 -7.09 6.75 -21.67
N ASP A 150 -6.00 6.92 -20.91
CA ASP A 150 -5.51 8.20 -20.36
C ASP A 150 -6.67 9.08 -19.84
N THR A 151 -7.52 8.49 -19.00
CA THR A 151 -8.72 9.14 -18.49
C THR A 151 -8.69 9.18 -16.98
N LEU A 152 -8.72 10.39 -16.42
CA LEU A 152 -8.90 10.65 -15.00
C LEU A 152 -10.38 10.93 -14.71
N ARG A 153 -11.01 10.04 -13.94
CA ARG A 153 -12.35 10.26 -13.39
C ARG A 153 -12.21 10.88 -12.01
N VAL A 154 -12.97 11.94 -11.75
CA VAL A 154 -12.94 12.67 -10.48
C VAL A 154 -14.33 12.68 -9.89
N GLN A 155 -14.48 12.19 -8.67
CA GLN A 155 -15.77 12.10 -7.98
C GLN A 155 -15.62 12.64 -6.56
N ARG A 156 -16.53 13.52 -6.15
CA ARG A 156 -16.65 13.92 -4.74
C ARG A 156 -17.46 12.87 -4.00
N ILE A 157 -16.91 12.36 -2.91
CA ILE A 157 -17.51 11.33 -2.09
C ILE A 157 -17.82 11.95 -0.73
N ASP A 158 -19.00 11.64 -0.19
CA ASP A 158 -19.30 11.96 1.20
C ASP A 158 -18.41 11.06 2.08
N PRO A 159 -17.59 11.60 3.00
CA PRO A 159 -16.80 10.79 3.90
C PRO A 159 -17.61 9.72 4.65
N ALA A 160 -18.91 9.98 4.90
CA ALA A 160 -19.80 9.02 5.55
C ALA A 160 -20.18 7.82 4.65
N ASP A 161 -20.20 8.01 3.32
CA ASP A 161 -20.48 6.94 2.37
C ASP A 161 -19.23 6.09 2.09
N GLY A 162 -18.04 6.68 2.24
CA GLY A 162 -16.77 6.07 1.86
C GLY A 162 -16.67 5.80 0.35
N PRO A 163 -15.49 5.38 -0.14
CA PRO A 163 -15.34 5.01 -1.54
C PRO A 163 -16.12 3.73 -1.85
N VAL A 164 -17.26 3.87 -2.55
CA VAL A 164 -18.10 2.75 -3.03
C VAL A 164 -17.50 2.17 -4.31
N MET A 165 -16.27 1.65 -4.24
CA MET A 165 -15.68 0.89 -5.35
C MET A 165 -15.50 -0.56 -4.90
N PRO A 166 -16.17 -1.53 -5.56
CA PRO A 166 -15.90 -2.95 -5.39
C PRO A 166 -14.60 -3.25 -6.11
N LEU A 167 -13.48 -2.83 -5.54
CA LEU A 167 -12.20 -3.33 -6.00
C LEU A 167 -11.95 -4.64 -5.31
N ASP A 168 -11.49 -5.61 -6.10
CA ASP A 168 -10.85 -6.83 -5.67
C ASP A 168 -9.50 -6.51 -4.98
N GLY A 169 -9.45 -5.51 -4.09
CA GLY A 169 -8.47 -5.50 -3.01
C GLY A 169 -8.65 -6.76 -2.16
N LEU A 170 -7.67 -7.07 -1.31
CA LEU A 170 -7.79 -8.13 -0.29
C LEU A 170 -9.20 -8.13 0.31
N GLU A 171 -10.05 -9.11 -0.05
CA GLU A 171 -11.51 -9.02 0.08
C GLU A 171 -11.89 -8.46 1.45
N GLY A 172 -12.40 -7.22 1.49
CA GLY A 172 -12.78 -6.51 2.72
C GLY A 172 -11.69 -5.66 3.42
N LEU A 173 -10.60 -5.29 2.75
CA LEU A 173 -9.71 -4.19 3.17
C LEU A 173 -9.98 -2.88 2.42
N GLY A 174 -10.82 -2.91 1.38
CA GLY A 174 -11.17 -1.72 0.61
C GLY A 174 -10.08 -1.24 -0.35
N PRO A 175 -10.23 -0.03 -0.92
CA PRO A 175 -9.31 0.51 -1.92
C PRO A 175 -7.98 1.05 -1.33
N ASP A 176 -7.96 1.36 -0.03
CA ASP A 176 -6.75 1.60 0.76
C ASP A 176 -6.51 0.39 1.68
N PRO A 177 -5.62 -0.55 1.30
CA PRO A 177 -5.30 -1.69 2.15
C PRO A 177 -4.63 -1.30 3.48
N VAL A 178 -3.95 -0.16 3.55
CA VAL A 178 -3.35 0.34 4.81
C VAL A 178 -4.47 0.72 5.76
N GLN A 179 -5.41 1.56 5.31
CA GLN A 179 -6.57 1.94 6.11
C GLN A 179 -7.41 0.72 6.51
N GLY A 180 -7.67 -0.20 5.57
CA GLY A 180 -8.42 -1.42 5.86
C GLY A 180 -7.77 -2.30 6.95
N LEU A 181 -6.43 -2.42 6.94
CA LEU A 181 -5.70 -3.14 7.98
C LEU A 181 -5.76 -2.40 9.32
N ARG A 182 -5.58 -1.07 9.31
CA ARG A 182 -5.69 -0.23 10.52
C ARG A 182 -7.06 -0.38 11.17
N ASP A 183 -8.13 -0.26 10.39
CA ASP A 183 -9.49 -0.40 10.89
C ASP A 183 -9.74 -1.80 11.45
N ALA A 184 -9.22 -2.84 10.79
CA ALA A 184 -9.36 -4.21 11.25
C ALA A 184 -8.62 -4.47 12.57
N LEU A 185 -7.40 -3.93 12.72
CA LEU A 185 -6.65 -3.98 13.99
C LEU A 185 -7.38 -3.18 15.09
N ALA A 186 -7.85 -1.97 14.77
CA ALA A 186 -8.51 -1.07 15.71
C ALA A 186 -9.85 -1.61 16.27
N ARG A 187 -10.56 -2.46 15.52
CA ARG A 187 -11.76 -3.14 16.03
C ARG A 187 -11.48 -4.15 17.14
N GLY A 188 -10.21 -4.46 17.44
CA GLY A 188 -9.83 -5.38 18.51
C GLY A 188 -10.17 -6.85 18.22
N GLU A 189 -10.42 -7.17 16.94
CA GLU A 189 -10.81 -8.51 16.49
C GLU A 189 -9.62 -9.47 16.38
N PHE A 190 -8.41 -8.93 16.31
CA PHE A 190 -7.18 -9.71 16.17
C PHE A 190 -6.72 -10.28 17.50
N ARG A 191 -6.31 -11.54 17.43
CA ARG A 191 -5.69 -12.28 18.53
C ARG A 191 -4.25 -12.54 18.15
N ASP A 192 -3.34 -12.30 19.07
CA ASP A 192 -1.93 -12.66 18.91
C ASP A 192 -1.74 -14.17 19.19
N GLU A 193 -1.36 -14.91 18.15
CA GLU A 193 -1.04 -16.34 18.23
C GLU A 193 0.43 -16.60 18.57
N GLY A 194 1.23 -15.54 18.73
CA GLY A 194 2.66 -15.62 19.01
C GLY A 194 3.51 -15.80 17.75
N GLU A 195 4.76 -16.20 17.96
CA GLU A 195 5.73 -16.40 16.89
C GLU A 195 5.55 -17.76 16.21
N VAL A 196 5.55 -17.75 14.88
CA VAL A 196 5.42 -18.93 14.03
C VAL A 196 6.42 -18.88 12.89
N SER A 197 6.74 -20.06 12.32
CA SER A 197 7.52 -20.14 11.08
C SER A 197 6.58 -20.06 9.88
N SER A 198 6.76 -19.04 9.02
CA SER A 198 5.94 -18.79 7.83
C SER A 198 6.86 -18.37 6.67
N GLY A 199 6.78 -19.04 5.53
CA GLY A 199 7.61 -18.72 4.36
C GLY A 199 9.13 -18.78 4.62
N GLY A 200 9.59 -19.60 5.58
CA GLY A 200 11.01 -19.71 5.95
C GLY A 200 11.51 -18.57 6.87
N ARG A 201 10.62 -17.71 7.37
CA ARG A 201 10.92 -16.63 8.31
C ARG A 201 10.15 -16.83 9.62
N THR A 202 10.72 -16.41 10.74
CA THR A 202 9.97 -16.23 11.99
C THR A 202 9.13 -14.97 11.87
N VAL A 203 7.82 -15.09 12.08
CA VAL A 203 6.87 -13.98 12.07
C VAL A 203 6.02 -14.05 13.32
N ARG A 204 5.45 -12.93 13.75
CA ARG A 204 4.38 -12.93 14.74
C ARG A 204 3.03 -12.91 14.04
N ARG A 205 2.15 -13.82 14.42
CA ARG A 205 0.87 -14.02 13.73
C ARG A 205 -0.28 -13.42 14.50
N LEU A 206 -1.02 -12.53 13.84
CA LEU A 206 -2.27 -11.97 14.31
C LEU A 206 -3.43 -12.59 13.52
N VAL A 207 -4.47 -13.07 14.21
CA VAL A 207 -5.63 -13.71 13.58
C VAL A 207 -6.93 -13.07 14.02
N ALA A 208 -7.73 -12.64 13.05
CA ALA A 208 -9.12 -12.23 13.25
C ALA A 208 -10.06 -13.25 12.60
N THR A 209 -11.22 -13.48 13.19
CA THR A 209 -12.29 -14.30 12.59
C THR A 209 -13.62 -13.66 12.84
N ASP A 210 -14.32 -13.34 11.76
CA ASP A 210 -15.69 -12.83 11.73
C ASP A 210 -16.62 -13.92 11.20
N VAL A 211 -17.78 -14.09 11.81
CA VAL A 211 -18.77 -15.10 11.43
C VAL A 211 -20.16 -14.46 11.45
N THR A 212 -20.84 -14.56 10.32
CA THR A 212 -22.26 -14.21 10.14
C THR A 212 -23.03 -15.44 9.70
N ASP A 213 -24.37 -15.35 9.69
CA ASP A 213 -25.24 -16.45 9.24
C ASP A 213 -24.96 -16.88 7.78
N ALA A 214 -24.43 -15.99 6.95
CA ALA A 214 -24.19 -16.22 5.53
C ALA A 214 -22.73 -16.54 5.20
N ARG A 215 -21.76 -16.12 6.02
CA ARG A 215 -20.34 -16.28 5.74
C ARG A 215 -19.47 -16.29 7.00
N SER A 216 -18.33 -16.94 6.93
CA SER A 216 -17.21 -16.75 7.84
C SER A 216 -16.03 -16.15 7.09
N ARG A 217 -15.29 -15.25 7.73
CA ARG A 217 -14.07 -14.63 7.21
C ARG A 217 -12.98 -14.76 8.25
N THR A 218 -11.86 -15.38 7.89
CA THR A 218 -10.66 -15.45 8.72
C THR A 218 -9.55 -14.64 8.06
N ILE A 219 -8.95 -13.72 8.81
CA ILE A 219 -7.79 -12.94 8.38
C ILE A 219 -6.60 -13.39 9.23
N THR A 220 -5.57 -13.88 8.56
CA THR A 220 -4.24 -14.09 9.13
C THR A 220 -3.34 -12.95 8.67
N TYR A 221 -2.69 -12.29 9.61
CA TYR A 221 -1.80 -11.17 9.36
C TYR A 221 -0.47 -11.44 10.07
N ASP A 222 0.55 -11.71 9.26
CA ASP A 222 1.89 -12.04 9.72
C ASP A 222 2.72 -10.74 9.70
N VAL A 223 3.29 -10.39 10.86
CA VAL A 223 4.16 -9.23 11.03
C VAL A 223 5.56 -9.64 11.44
N ASP A 224 6.53 -8.78 11.18
CA ASP A 224 7.89 -8.92 11.68
C ASP A 224 7.88 -8.81 13.22
N PRO A 225 8.48 -9.76 13.96
CA PRO A 225 8.34 -9.81 15.42
C PRO A 225 9.08 -8.68 16.15
N GLU A 226 10.02 -7.99 15.49
CA GLU A 226 10.79 -6.90 16.08
C GLU A 226 10.18 -5.54 15.76
N SER A 227 9.79 -5.32 14.50
CA SER A 227 9.29 -4.03 14.01
C SER A 227 7.77 -3.94 13.88
N PHE A 228 7.08 -5.07 13.97
CA PHE A 228 5.63 -5.20 13.71
C PHE A 228 5.20 -4.75 12.31
N ALA A 229 6.16 -4.58 11.40
CA ALA A 229 5.92 -4.30 10.00
C ALA A 229 5.16 -5.46 9.34
N PRO A 230 4.20 -5.20 8.44
CA PRO A 230 3.53 -6.23 7.65
C PRO A 230 4.54 -7.06 6.86
N VAL A 231 4.41 -8.39 6.91
CA VAL A 231 5.23 -9.33 6.14
C VAL A 231 4.38 -10.10 5.14
N ALA A 232 3.25 -10.65 5.59
CA ALA A 232 2.36 -11.46 4.76
C ALA A 232 0.99 -11.57 5.40
N GLY A 233 0.07 -12.23 4.70
CA GLY A 233 -1.18 -12.63 5.30
C GLY A 233 -2.03 -13.46 4.38
N ARG A 234 -3.21 -13.81 4.89
CA ARG A 234 -4.18 -14.65 4.20
C ARG A 234 -5.57 -14.25 4.64
N VAL A 235 -6.47 -14.14 3.67
CA VAL A 235 -7.91 -13.99 3.90
C VAL A 235 -8.57 -15.26 3.39
N VAL A 236 -9.39 -15.86 4.25
CA VAL A 236 -10.20 -17.03 3.91
C VAL A 236 -11.65 -16.65 4.13
N VAL A 237 -12.44 -16.61 3.07
CA VAL A 237 -13.89 -16.42 3.12
C VAL A 237 -14.55 -17.75 2.83
N ARG A 238 -15.47 -18.17 3.69
CA ARG A 238 -16.34 -19.35 3.47
C ARG A 238 -17.78 -18.93 3.56
N THR A 239 -18.57 -19.22 2.54
CA THR A 239 -20.02 -18.96 2.53
C THR A 239 -20.79 -20.20 2.97
N SER A 240 -22.05 -20.00 3.37
CA SER A 240 -22.93 -21.06 3.86
C SER A 240 -23.27 -22.14 2.82
N ASP A 241 -23.14 -21.83 1.52
CA ASP A 241 -23.28 -22.77 0.41
C ASP A 241 -22.01 -23.60 0.13
N GLY A 242 -20.95 -23.40 0.93
CA GLY A 242 -19.71 -24.16 0.86
C GLY A 242 -18.68 -23.63 -0.14
N LEU A 243 -18.89 -22.46 -0.74
CA LEU A 243 -17.83 -21.79 -1.50
C LEU A 243 -16.75 -21.30 -0.53
N GLU A 244 -15.49 -21.60 -0.85
CA GLU A 244 -14.31 -21.09 -0.14
C GLU A 244 -13.47 -20.26 -1.12
N VAL A 245 -13.18 -19.02 -0.72
CA VAL A 245 -12.27 -18.11 -1.40
C VAL A 245 -11.06 -17.91 -0.51
N VAL A 246 -9.88 -18.17 -1.05
CA VAL A 246 -8.62 -18.00 -0.35
C VAL A 246 -7.77 -17.01 -1.13
N ARG A 247 -7.44 -15.91 -0.48
CA ARG A 247 -6.49 -14.92 -0.98
C ARG A 247 -5.30 -14.87 -0.05
N SER A 248 -4.10 -15.05 -0.59
CA SER A 248 -2.86 -14.87 0.17
C SER A 248 -2.15 -13.64 -0.35
N PHE A 249 -1.38 -12.97 0.51
CA PHE A 249 -0.57 -11.83 0.12
C PHE A 249 0.78 -11.83 0.83
N THR A 250 1.75 -11.19 0.19
CA THR A 250 3.06 -10.89 0.74
C THR A 250 3.32 -9.39 0.62
N VAL A 251 4.13 -8.87 1.53
CA VAL A 251 4.48 -7.45 1.60
C VAL A 251 5.98 -7.31 1.32
N PRO A 252 6.41 -7.29 0.05
CA PRO A 252 7.81 -7.12 -0.30
C PRO A 252 8.39 -5.76 0.09
N VAL A 253 7.56 -4.71 0.17
CA VAL A 253 7.99 -3.36 0.56
C VAL A 253 7.04 -2.83 1.62
N PHE A 254 7.61 -2.42 2.74
CA PHE A 254 6.95 -1.64 3.77
C PHE A 254 7.93 -0.62 4.32
N GLU A 255 7.58 0.66 4.25
CA GLU A 255 8.39 1.73 4.79
C GLU A 255 7.52 2.91 5.25
N THR A 256 8.09 3.73 6.13
CA THR A 256 7.53 5.02 6.51
C THR A 256 8.37 6.10 5.86
N LEU A 257 7.74 6.90 5.01
CA LEU A 257 8.31 8.08 4.42
C LEU A 257 8.04 9.29 5.33
N GLU A 258 8.97 10.24 5.38
CA GLU A 258 8.73 11.51 6.06
C GLU A 258 7.52 12.22 5.44
N GLY A 259 6.65 12.86 6.24
CA GLY A 259 5.58 13.72 5.74
C GLY A 259 6.08 15.05 5.21
N SER A 260 7.07 15.04 4.32
CA SER A 260 7.53 16.24 3.60
C SER A 260 6.52 16.62 2.51
N ALA A 261 6.59 17.87 2.02
CA ALA A 261 5.76 18.30 0.89
C ALA A 261 6.08 17.52 -0.40
N GLU A 262 7.31 17.01 -0.53
CA GLU A 262 7.73 16.17 -1.64
C GLU A 262 7.06 14.80 -1.59
N ASN A 263 7.14 14.12 -0.44
CA ASN A 263 6.54 12.78 -0.30
C ASN A 263 5.01 12.84 -0.38
N ARG A 264 4.37 13.92 0.08
CA ARG A 264 2.91 14.08 -0.09
C ARG A 264 2.45 14.14 -1.54
N ARG A 265 3.31 14.56 -2.48
CA ARG A 265 2.98 14.48 -3.92
C ARG A 265 2.86 13.05 -4.41
N LEU A 266 3.38 12.06 -3.68
CA LEU A 266 3.17 10.65 -4.00
C LEU A 266 1.70 10.24 -3.86
N LEU A 267 0.90 10.97 -3.09
CA LEU A 267 -0.55 10.73 -2.93
C LEU A 267 -1.36 11.24 -4.14
N ASP A 268 -0.75 12.03 -5.02
CA ASP A 268 -1.39 12.50 -6.25
C ASP A 268 -1.17 11.52 -7.40
N ILE A 269 -2.18 11.39 -8.27
CA ILE A 269 -2.05 10.68 -9.54
C ILE A 269 -1.29 11.59 -10.53
N PRO A 270 -0.12 11.18 -11.05
CA PRO A 270 0.58 11.92 -12.07
C PRO A 270 -0.23 11.87 -13.36
N THR A 271 -0.59 13.05 -13.87
CA THR A 271 -1.32 13.22 -15.13
C THR A 271 -0.51 14.08 -16.09
N THR A 272 -0.87 14.02 -17.38
CA THR A 272 -0.27 14.86 -18.41
C THR A 272 -1.25 15.96 -18.84
N ALA A 273 -0.78 16.91 -19.66
CA ALA A 273 -1.66 17.92 -20.25
C ALA A 273 -2.72 17.33 -21.18
N ASP A 274 -2.50 16.11 -21.69
CA ASP A 274 -3.41 15.42 -22.61
C ASP A 274 -4.41 14.50 -21.89
N THR A 275 -4.22 14.27 -20.58
CA THR A 275 -5.08 13.39 -19.80
C THR A 275 -6.52 13.89 -19.82
N ARG A 276 -7.43 13.05 -20.30
CA ARG A 276 -8.86 13.36 -20.36
C ARG A 276 -9.44 13.35 -18.95
N VAL A 277 -9.94 14.49 -18.48
CA VAL A 277 -10.62 14.59 -17.19
C VAL A 277 -12.14 14.47 -17.37
N ILE A 278 -12.75 13.58 -16.58
CA ILE A 278 -14.21 13.42 -16.48
C ILE A 278 -14.62 13.66 -15.03
N VAL A 279 -15.43 14.69 -14.80
CA VAL A 279 -16.02 14.95 -13.47
C VAL A 279 -17.32 14.16 -13.36
N LEU A 280 -17.47 13.43 -12.26
CA LEU A 280 -18.63 12.61 -11.95
C LEU A 280 -19.44 13.24 -10.81
N ASP A 281 -20.76 13.10 -10.86
CA ASP A 281 -21.64 13.41 -9.74
C ASP A 281 -21.57 12.32 -8.64
N ARG A 282 -22.36 12.47 -7.58
CA ARG A 282 -22.42 11.51 -6.46
C ARG A 282 -22.85 10.11 -6.92
N ASP A 283 -23.65 10.03 -7.97
CA ASP A 283 -24.18 8.79 -8.53
C ASP A 283 -23.23 8.17 -9.58
N GLY A 284 -22.06 8.80 -9.81
CA GLY A 284 -21.05 8.33 -10.75
C GLY A 284 -21.35 8.69 -12.21
N ASN A 285 -22.32 9.57 -12.47
CA ASN A 285 -22.65 10.00 -13.83
C ASN A 285 -21.76 11.19 -14.24
N PRO A 286 -21.33 11.27 -15.51
CA PRO A 286 -20.61 12.43 -16.01
C PRO A 286 -21.43 13.71 -15.85
N VAL A 287 -20.87 14.72 -15.17
CA VAL A 287 -21.44 16.05 -15.12
C VAL A 287 -21.28 16.65 -16.52
N ARG A 288 -22.40 16.91 -17.20
CA ARG A 288 -22.38 17.67 -18.44
C ARG A 288 -21.95 19.09 -18.12
N ASP A 289 -20.81 19.53 -18.63
CA ASP A 289 -20.45 20.94 -18.64
C ASP A 289 -21.56 21.70 -19.36
N GLY A 290 -22.41 22.38 -18.59
CA GLY A 290 -23.41 23.31 -19.11
C GLY A 290 -22.72 24.56 -19.62
N ARG A 291 -22.16 24.48 -20.83
CA ARG A 291 -21.81 25.66 -21.62
C ARG A 291 -23.00 26.10 -22.46
#